data_AF-A0A099TBG8-F1
#
_entry.id   AF-A0A099TBG8-F1
#
_cell.length_a   1.000
_cell.length_b   1.000
_cell.length_c   1.000
_cell.angle_alpha   90.00
_cell.angle_beta   90.00
_cell.angle_gamma   90.00
#
_symmetry.space_group_name_H-M   'P 1'
#
loop_
_entity.id
_entity.type
_entity.pdbx_description
1 polymer ?
#
loop_
_entity_poly.entity_id
_entity_poly.type
_entity_poly.pdbx_seq_one_letter_code
_entity_poly.pdbx_strand_id
1 'polypeptide(L)'
;MTQNTPPSLALITGASRGLGAGIAIALAARGTHIMAVARTTGALEELDDKIKAVGGVATLAPMDITNDGAMQHLCRSVHERWGALPLWVHTAIHTPPLAPVTQIDAKAMDKSIANNIKAVSTLMTYVNPLLQAAAPNAHAVFLDDTSDAAFSGAYAATKAATRTLVRHWQREATTPSAPSVHLLEPAPTATASRARFYPGEDRSTLASPADEGERLVASLFGPRP
;
A
#
# COMPACT_ATOMS: atom_id res chain seq x y z
N MET A 1 26.05 -5.93 -6.73
CA MET A 1 24.79 -5.89 -5.96
C MET A 1 24.78 -4.55 -5.23
N THR A 2 24.10 -3.54 -5.77
CA THR A 2 23.83 -2.31 -5.00
C THR A 2 22.86 -2.70 -3.89
N GLN A 3 23.32 -2.76 -2.65
CA GLN A 3 22.43 -3.01 -1.51
C GLN A 3 21.52 -1.79 -1.36
N ASN A 4 20.24 -1.94 -1.73
CA ASN A 4 19.24 -0.91 -1.52
C ASN A 4 19.05 -0.72 -0.01
N THR A 5 19.58 0.37 0.53
CA THR A 5 19.42 0.71 1.93
C THR A 5 17.94 1.06 2.20
N PRO A 6 17.36 0.63 3.33
CA PRO A 6 16.01 1.02 3.72
C PRO A 6 15.80 2.54 3.67
N PRO A 7 14.69 3.02 3.08
CA PRO A 7 14.39 4.45 2.99
C PRO A 7 14.23 5.10 4.38
N SER A 8 14.54 6.41 4.49
CA SER A 8 14.40 7.14 5.76
C SER A 8 12.94 7.45 6.14
N LEU A 9 12.06 7.57 5.16
CA LEU A 9 10.63 7.88 5.33
C LEU A 9 9.78 7.06 4.36
N ALA A 10 8.68 6.49 4.85
CA ALA A 10 7.72 5.74 4.03
C ALA A 10 6.28 6.20 4.27
N LEU A 11 5.57 6.56 3.20
CA LEU A 11 4.13 6.76 3.21
C LEU A 11 3.45 5.42 2.94
N ILE A 12 2.59 4.97 3.85
CA ILE A 12 1.84 3.72 3.69
C ILE A 12 0.36 4.04 3.74
N THR A 13 -0.32 3.95 2.59
CA THR A 13 -1.78 4.08 2.52
C THR A 13 -2.41 2.71 2.73
N GLY A 14 -3.37 2.60 3.66
CA GLY A 14 -3.92 1.31 4.08
C GLY A 14 -3.13 0.66 5.22
N ALA A 15 -2.39 1.45 6.00
CA ALA A 15 -1.42 0.95 6.98
C ALA A 15 -2.04 0.24 8.19
N SER A 16 -3.26 0.62 8.63
CA SER A 16 -3.78 0.23 9.96
C SER A 16 -3.94 -1.27 10.24
N ARG A 17 -3.94 -2.15 9.22
CA ARG A 17 -4.19 -3.58 9.41
C ARG A 17 -3.68 -4.43 8.27
N GLY A 18 -3.64 -5.75 8.49
CA GLY A 18 -3.28 -6.73 7.48
C GLY A 18 -1.88 -6.46 6.93
N LEU A 19 -1.72 -6.62 5.61
CA LEU A 19 -0.43 -6.52 4.96
C LEU A 19 0.21 -5.12 5.07
N GLY A 20 -0.59 -4.04 5.06
CA GLY A 20 -0.09 -2.68 5.27
C GLY A 20 0.57 -2.51 6.65
N ALA A 21 -0.01 -3.10 7.69
CA ALA A 21 0.57 -3.07 9.04
C ALA A 21 1.86 -3.90 9.12
N GLY A 22 1.87 -5.07 8.49
CA GLY A 22 3.05 -5.92 8.41
C GLY A 22 4.25 -5.22 7.74
N ILE A 23 4.01 -4.60 6.58
CA ILE A 23 5.04 -3.84 5.86
C ILE A 23 5.51 -2.64 6.69
N ALA A 24 4.58 -1.92 7.35
CA ALA A 24 4.91 -0.79 8.22
C ALA A 24 5.86 -1.20 9.36
N ILE A 25 5.55 -2.30 10.05
CA ILE A 25 6.38 -2.81 11.15
C ILE A 25 7.75 -3.26 10.64
N ALA A 26 7.79 -3.97 9.50
CA ALA A 26 9.03 -4.43 8.89
C ALA A 26 9.95 -3.27 8.47
N LEU A 27 9.40 -2.20 7.88
CA LEU A 27 10.16 -0.99 7.55
C LEU A 27 10.62 -0.24 8.80
N ALA A 28 9.73 -0.09 9.80
CA ALA A 28 10.05 0.56 11.06
C ALA A 28 11.19 -0.14 11.81
N ALA A 29 11.20 -1.48 11.80
CA ALA A 29 12.25 -2.31 12.38
C ALA A 29 13.63 -2.13 11.72
N ARG A 30 13.68 -1.47 10.55
CA ARG A 30 14.88 -1.08 9.81
C ARG A 30 15.23 0.41 9.96
N GLY A 31 14.53 1.14 10.83
CA GLY A 31 14.77 2.56 11.09
C GLY A 31 14.02 3.52 10.15
N THR A 32 13.12 3.02 9.28
CA THR A 32 12.28 3.88 8.45
C THR A 32 11.19 4.55 9.29
N HIS A 33 11.06 5.89 9.19
CA HIS A 33 9.90 6.59 9.75
C HIS A 33 8.66 6.27 8.92
N ILE A 34 7.60 5.77 9.56
CA ILE A 34 6.34 5.45 8.90
C ILE A 34 5.35 6.62 8.96
N MET A 35 4.91 7.12 7.81
CA MET A 35 3.70 7.92 7.69
C MET A 35 2.51 7.00 7.39
N ALA A 36 1.72 6.71 8.42
CA ALA A 36 0.67 5.70 8.38
C ALA A 36 -0.69 6.34 8.07
N VAL A 37 -1.19 6.09 6.84
CA VAL A 37 -2.49 6.57 6.37
C VAL A 37 -3.52 5.46 6.42
N ALA A 38 -4.61 5.68 7.16
CA ALA A 38 -5.81 4.84 7.14
C ALA A 38 -6.99 5.61 7.75
N ARG A 39 -8.22 5.06 7.67
CA ARG A 39 -9.43 5.78 8.12
C ARG A 39 -9.68 5.72 9.63
N THR A 40 -9.21 4.68 10.30
CA THR A 40 -9.58 4.39 11.69
C THR A 40 -8.45 4.78 12.63
N THR A 41 -8.66 5.83 13.43
CA THR A 41 -7.66 6.35 14.39
C THR A 41 -7.19 5.28 15.38
N GLY A 42 -8.10 4.58 16.05
CA GLY A 42 -7.71 3.53 17.01
C GLY A 42 -6.85 2.42 16.39
N ALA A 43 -7.13 2.02 15.16
CA ALA A 43 -6.32 1.02 14.46
C ALA A 43 -4.95 1.56 14.00
N LEU A 44 -4.81 2.87 13.84
CA LEU A 44 -3.53 3.52 13.61
C LEU A 44 -2.72 3.63 14.91
N GLU A 45 -3.36 3.87 16.05
CA GLU A 45 -2.74 3.87 17.37
C GLU A 45 -2.23 2.46 17.74
N GLU A 46 -3.03 1.42 17.50
CA GLU A 46 -2.59 0.03 17.67
C GLU A 46 -1.39 -0.33 16.78
N LEU A 47 -1.30 0.26 15.59
CA LEU A 47 -0.14 0.11 14.72
C LEU A 47 1.08 0.85 15.28
N ASP A 48 0.89 2.08 15.77
CA ASP A 48 1.95 2.89 16.40
C ASP A 48 2.59 2.17 17.58
N ASP A 49 1.77 1.53 18.44
CA ASP A 49 2.28 0.73 19.56
C ASP A 49 3.17 -0.42 19.09
N LYS A 50 2.77 -1.11 18.01
CA LYS A 50 3.58 -2.19 17.41
C LYS A 50 4.86 -1.67 16.76
N ILE A 51 4.82 -0.48 16.16
CA ILE A 51 5.99 0.19 15.58
C ILE A 51 6.96 0.60 16.68
N LYS A 52 6.48 1.17 17.80
CA LYS A 52 7.31 1.49 18.96
C LYS A 52 7.94 0.25 19.59
N ALA A 53 7.19 -0.86 19.64
CA ALA A 53 7.70 -2.12 20.17
C ALA A 53 8.92 -2.68 19.39
N VAL A 54 9.09 -2.29 18.12
CA VAL A 54 10.27 -2.63 17.31
C VAL A 54 11.30 -1.50 17.23
N GLY A 55 11.15 -0.44 18.06
CA GLY A 55 12.05 0.70 18.13
C GLY A 55 11.86 1.74 17.03
N GLY A 56 10.77 1.67 16.26
CA GLY A 56 10.46 2.60 15.19
C GLY A 56 9.59 3.78 15.62
N VAL A 57 9.30 4.66 14.66
CA VAL A 57 8.47 5.86 14.86
C VAL A 57 7.44 5.96 13.74
N ALA A 58 6.21 6.35 14.09
CA ALA A 58 5.16 6.65 13.14
C ALA A 58 4.59 8.06 13.28
N THR A 59 4.15 8.63 12.16
CA THR A 59 3.23 9.78 12.09
C THR A 59 1.87 9.24 11.63
N LEU A 60 0.84 9.41 12.44
CA LEU A 60 -0.50 8.90 12.14
C LEU A 60 -1.31 9.92 11.35
N ALA A 61 -1.94 9.45 10.27
CA ALA A 61 -2.72 10.26 9.37
C ALA A 61 -4.11 9.60 9.17
N PRO A 62 -5.08 9.87 10.08
CA PRO A 62 -6.43 9.31 9.99
C PRO A 62 -7.21 9.98 8.85
N MET A 63 -7.18 9.39 7.65
CA MET A 63 -7.80 9.94 6.45
C MET A 63 -8.32 8.88 5.49
N ASP A 64 -9.30 9.27 4.67
CA ASP A 64 -9.73 8.49 3.51
C ASP A 64 -8.96 8.94 2.27
N ILE A 65 -8.37 7.98 1.55
CA ILE A 65 -7.63 8.26 0.32
C ILE A 65 -8.51 8.81 -0.80
N THR A 66 -9.84 8.66 -0.71
CA THR A 66 -10.78 9.25 -1.66
C THR A 66 -11.09 10.72 -1.38
N ASN A 67 -10.53 11.31 -0.32
CA ASN A 67 -10.63 12.74 -0.05
C ASN A 67 -9.44 13.46 -0.69
N ASP A 68 -9.65 13.94 -1.92
CA ASP A 68 -8.61 14.59 -2.73
C ASP A 68 -7.93 15.76 -2.00
N GLY A 69 -8.72 16.63 -1.35
CA GLY A 69 -8.19 17.79 -0.63
C GLY A 69 -7.33 17.41 0.58
N ALA A 70 -7.72 16.37 1.33
CA ALA A 70 -6.94 15.86 2.45
C ALA A 70 -5.61 15.24 1.98
N MET A 71 -5.63 14.46 0.90
CA MET A 71 -4.44 13.84 0.34
C MET A 71 -3.48 14.87 -0.26
N GLN A 72 -4.00 15.91 -0.92
CA GLN A 72 -3.18 17.02 -1.41
C GLN A 72 -2.51 17.77 -0.26
N HIS A 73 -3.25 18.05 0.82
CA HIS A 73 -2.72 18.69 2.01
C HIS A 73 -1.64 17.84 2.70
N LEU A 74 -1.85 16.53 2.78
CA LEU A 74 -0.83 15.61 3.30
C LEU A 74 0.46 15.70 2.48
N CYS A 75 0.37 15.58 1.15
CA CYS A 75 1.56 15.61 0.29
C CYS A 75 2.32 16.94 0.39
N ARG A 76 1.60 18.07 0.49
CA ARG A 76 2.23 19.38 0.76
C ARG A 76 2.94 19.39 2.11
N SER A 77 2.29 18.88 3.15
CA SER A 77 2.89 18.81 4.50
C SER A 77 4.14 17.90 4.52
N VAL A 78 4.15 16.83 3.71
CA VAL A 78 5.34 15.99 3.53
C VAL A 78 6.47 16.79 2.90
N HIS A 79 6.19 17.51 1.83
CA HIS A 79 7.18 18.37 1.17
C HIS A 79 7.74 19.44 2.13
N GLU A 80 6.88 20.14 2.85
CA GLU A 80 7.29 21.23 3.75
C GLU A 80 8.19 20.73 4.90
N ARG A 81 7.91 19.53 5.43
CA ARG A 81 8.64 18.99 6.59
C ARG A 81 9.85 18.13 6.23
N TRP A 82 9.80 17.35 5.14
CA TRP A 82 10.87 16.41 4.76
C TRP A 82 11.51 16.71 3.41
N GLY A 83 10.94 17.60 2.60
CA GLY A 83 11.40 17.93 1.25
C GLY A 83 11.05 16.85 0.21
N ALA A 84 11.14 15.58 0.58
CA ALA A 84 10.99 14.43 -0.30
C ALA A 84 10.31 13.24 0.39
N LEU A 85 9.89 12.25 -0.40
CA LEU A 85 9.31 11.00 0.06
C LEU A 85 10.00 9.84 -0.66
N PRO A 86 10.97 9.14 -0.02
CA PRO A 86 11.73 8.09 -0.70
C PRO A 86 10.97 6.77 -0.86
N LEU A 87 9.89 6.55 -0.12
CA LEU A 87 9.05 5.36 -0.28
C LEU A 87 7.57 5.66 -0.17
N TRP A 88 6.81 5.21 -1.16
CA TRP A 88 5.36 5.08 -1.08
C TRP A 88 4.96 3.61 -1.22
N VAL A 89 4.23 3.07 -0.25
CA VAL A 89 3.60 1.75 -0.33
C VAL A 89 2.08 1.91 -0.34
N HIS A 90 1.45 1.45 -1.42
CA HIS A 90 0.01 1.52 -1.59
C HIS A 90 -0.65 0.16 -1.30
N THR A 91 -1.24 0.03 -0.10
CA THR A 91 -1.97 -1.17 0.34
C THR A 91 -3.46 -0.92 0.55
N ALA A 92 -3.93 0.32 0.40
CA ALA A 92 -5.32 0.69 0.56
C ALA A 92 -6.14 0.04 -0.56
N ILE A 93 -7.23 -0.63 -0.18
CA ILE A 93 -8.09 -1.31 -1.12
C ILE A 93 -9.50 -1.45 -0.52
N HIS A 94 -10.51 -1.22 -1.36
CA HIS A 94 -11.88 -1.60 -1.08
C HIS A 94 -12.16 -3.01 -1.62
N THR A 95 -12.72 -3.86 -0.76
CA THR A 95 -13.13 -5.22 -1.09
C THR A 95 -14.67 -5.29 -1.14
N PRO A 96 -15.29 -5.16 -2.32
CA PRO A 96 -16.75 -5.28 -2.44
C PRO A 96 -17.22 -6.70 -2.07
N PRO A 97 -18.50 -6.88 -1.69
CA PRO A 97 -19.09 -8.21 -1.52
C PRO A 97 -18.94 -9.08 -2.78
N LEU A 98 -18.81 -10.39 -2.58
CA LEU A 98 -18.85 -11.35 -3.69
C LEU A 98 -20.25 -11.38 -4.30
N ALA A 99 -20.34 -11.32 -5.63
CA ALA A 99 -21.61 -11.39 -6.37
C ALA A 99 -21.39 -11.92 -7.78
N PRO A 100 -22.38 -12.60 -8.39
CA PRO A 100 -22.39 -12.83 -9.84
C PRO A 100 -22.19 -11.51 -10.58
N VAL A 101 -21.46 -11.53 -11.70
CA VAL A 101 -21.16 -10.29 -12.46
C VAL A 101 -22.43 -9.54 -12.86
N THR A 102 -23.51 -10.27 -13.17
CA THR A 102 -24.82 -9.72 -13.53
C THR A 102 -25.63 -9.17 -12.34
N GLN A 103 -25.10 -9.25 -11.12
CA GLN A 103 -25.75 -8.85 -9.88
C GLN A 103 -24.84 -8.00 -8.98
N ILE A 104 -23.75 -7.45 -9.53
CA ILE A 104 -22.89 -6.51 -8.79
C ILE A 104 -23.73 -5.29 -8.40
N ASP A 105 -23.75 -4.98 -7.10
CA ASP A 105 -24.39 -3.77 -6.60
C ASP A 105 -23.64 -2.53 -7.12
N ALA A 106 -24.39 -1.60 -7.73
CA ALA A 106 -23.83 -0.41 -8.34
C ALA A 106 -23.07 0.46 -7.34
N LYS A 107 -23.59 0.63 -6.12
CA LYS A 107 -22.94 1.47 -5.09
C LYS A 107 -21.64 0.83 -4.60
N ALA A 108 -21.61 -0.49 -4.44
CA ALA A 108 -20.40 -1.22 -4.10
C ALA A 108 -19.33 -1.13 -5.21
N MET A 109 -19.76 -1.16 -6.48
CA MET A 109 -18.88 -0.95 -7.63
C MET A 109 -18.33 0.48 -7.65
N ASP A 110 -19.19 1.50 -7.52
CA ASP A 110 -18.79 2.92 -7.47
C ASP A 110 -17.74 3.18 -6.39
N LYS A 111 -17.95 2.61 -5.20
CA LYS A 111 -16.98 2.70 -4.10
C LYS A 111 -15.64 2.03 -4.42
N SER A 112 -15.68 0.91 -5.12
CA SER A 112 -14.46 0.22 -5.57
C SER A 112 -13.73 1.00 -6.66
N ILE A 113 -14.45 1.61 -7.61
CA ILE A 113 -13.87 2.50 -8.62
C ILE A 113 -13.24 3.73 -7.95
N ALA A 114 -13.97 4.38 -7.03
CA ALA A 114 -13.48 5.56 -6.32
C ALA A 114 -12.20 5.26 -5.52
N ASN A 115 -12.16 4.14 -4.80
CA ASN A 115 -11.03 3.78 -3.92
C ASN A 115 -9.86 3.13 -4.67
N ASN A 116 -10.13 2.13 -5.51
CA ASN A 116 -9.10 1.26 -6.08
C ASN A 116 -8.54 1.81 -7.40
N ILE A 117 -9.28 2.68 -8.10
CA ILE A 117 -8.88 3.25 -9.39
C ILE A 117 -8.63 4.74 -9.24
N LYS A 118 -9.69 5.53 -9.02
CA LYS A 118 -9.62 6.99 -9.05
C LYS A 118 -8.62 7.52 -8.04
N ALA A 119 -8.78 7.16 -6.76
CA ALA A 119 -7.87 7.62 -5.70
C ALA A 119 -6.42 7.21 -5.99
N VAL A 120 -6.18 6.01 -6.51
CA VAL A 120 -4.82 5.55 -6.84
C VAL A 120 -4.19 6.38 -7.95
N SER A 121 -4.92 6.61 -9.05
CA SER A 121 -4.44 7.47 -10.13
C SER A 121 -4.20 8.91 -9.67
N THR A 122 -5.08 9.44 -8.83
CA THR A 122 -4.92 10.78 -8.25
C THR A 122 -3.66 10.84 -7.38
N LEU A 123 -3.45 9.85 -6.51
CA LEU A 123 -2.29 9.79 -5.62
C LEU A 123 -0.98 9.65 -6.39
N MET A 124 -0.95 8.92 -7.51
CA MET A 124 0.24 8.89 -8.38
C MET A 124 0.66 10.31 -8.79
N THR A 125 -0.29 11.20 -9.13
CA THR A 125 0.04 12.59 -9.49
C THR A 125 0.56 13.42 -8.32
N TYR A 126 0.04 13.20 -7.11
CA TYR A 126 0.43 13.99 -5.92
C TYR A 126 1.75 13.51 -5.31
N VAL A 127 1.99 12.20 -5.35
CA VAL A 127 3.14 11.56 -4.71
C VAL A 127 4.36 11.54 -5.63
N ASN A 128 4.19 11.48 -6.96
CA ASN A 128 5.31 11.42 -7.90
C ASN A 128 6.32 12.58 -7.74
N PRO A 129 5.92 13.86 -7.58
CA PRO A 129 6.88 14.94 -7.33
C PRO A 129 7.72 14.74 -6.06
N LEU A 130 7.12 14.19 -4.99
CA LEU A 130 7.84 13.89 -3.74
C LEU A 130 8.84 12.75 -3.91
N LEU A 131 8.48 11.74 -4.71
CA LEU A 131 9.36 10.64 -5.08
C LEU A 131 10.52 11.13 -5.94
N GLN A 132 10.25 12.01 -6.92
CA GLN A 132 11.28 12.60 -7.77
C GLN A 132 12.29 13.43 -6.96
N ALA A 133 11.84 14.12 -5.91
CA ALA A 133 12.72 14.82 -4.98
C ALA A 133 13.61 13.88 -4.14
N ALA A 134 13.27 12.60 -4.03
CA ALA A 134 14.05 11.58 -3.33
C ALA A 134 14.95 10.74 -4.24
N ALA A 135 15.02 11.05 -5.53
CA ALA A 135 15.85 10.34 -6.50
C ALA A 135 17.35 10.37 -6.11
N PRO A 136 18.14 9.35 -6.50
CA PRO A 136 17.76 8.20 -7.31
C PRO A 136 17.12 7.05 -6.52
N ASN A 137 17.06 7.13 -5.19
CA ASN A 137 16.67 6.03 -4.30
C ASN A 137 15.19 6.13 -3.87
N ALA A 138 14.31 6.39 -4.84
CA ALA A 138 12.88 6.53 -4.61
C ALA A 138 12.10 5.30 -5.09
N HIS A 139 11.11 4.87 -4.32
CA HIS A 139 10.35 3.65 -4.58
C HIS A 139 8.85 3.89 -4.47
N ALA A 140 8.09 3.43 -5.46
CA ALA A 140 6.63 3.32 -5.38
C ALA A 140 6.25 1.85 -5.44
N VAL A 141 5.56 1.33 -4.42
CA VAL A 141 5.28 -0.09 -4.26
C VAL A 141 3.77 -0.32 -4.25
N PHE A 142 3.32 -1.17 -5.16
CA PHE A 142 1.93 -1.60 -5.29
C PHE A 142 1.81 -3.11 -5.11
N LEU A 143 0.63 -3.54 -4.67
CA LEU A 143 0.32 -4.94 -4.44
C LEU A 143 -0.72 -5.43 -5.44
N ASP A 144 -0.45 -6.55 -6.09
CA ASP A 144 -1.35 -7.19 -7.04
C ASP A 144 -1.93 -8.49 -6.48
N ASP A 145 -3.05 -8.92 -7.06
CA ASP A 145 -3.65 -10.23 -6.85
C ASP A 145 -4.27 -10.64 -8.19
N THR A 146 -3.84 -11.78 -8.73
CA THR A 146 -4.26 -12.29 -10.04
C THR A 146 -5.43 -13.26 -9.95
N SER A 147 -6.05 -13.41 -8.76
CA SER A 147 -7.20 -14.29 -8.59
C SER A 147 -8.33 -13.97 -9.56
N ASP A 148 -8.77 -15.01 -10.27
CA ASP A 148 -9.88 -15.03 -11.22
C ASP A 148 -11.09 -15.81 -10.65
N ALA A 149 -11.15 -15.95 -9.32
CA ALA A 149 -12.19 -16.72 -8.66
C ALA A 149 -13.60 -16.20 -9.01
N ALA A 150 -14.55 -17.12 -9.19
CA ALA A 150 -15.95 -16.78 -9.43
C ALA A 150 -16.46 -15.79 -8.35
N PHE A 151 -17.39 -14.92 -8.75
CA PHE A 151 -18.02 -13.90 -7.89
C PHE A 151 -17.13 -12.74 -7.42
N SER A 152 -15.84 -12.74 -7.78
CA SER A 152 -14.89 -11.67 -7.44
C SER A 152 -14.78 -10.55 -8.50
N GLY A 153 -15.64 -10.58 -9.52
CA GLY A 153 -15.50 -9.77 -10.74
C GLY A 153 -15.30 -8.26 -10.51
N ALA A 154 -16.03 -7.65 -9.57
CA ALA A 154 -15.84 -6.23 -9.24
C ALA A 154 -14.45 -5.94 -8.69
N TYR A 155 -13.96 -6.78 -7.77
CA TYR A 155 -12.63 -6.66 -7.19
C TYR A 155 -11.55 -6.88 -8.26
N ALA A 156 -11.63 -8.00 -8.99
CA ALA A 156 -10.68 -8.36 -10.04
C ALA A 156 -10.59 -7.30 -11.14
N ALA A 157 -11.72 -6.74 -11.59
CA ALA A 157 -11.75 -5.66 -12.57
C ALA A 157 -10.99 -4.41 -12.07
N THR A 158 -11.23 -4.00 -10.83
CA THR A 158 -10.53 -2.83 -10.27
C THR A 158 -9.04 -3.08 -10.05
N LYS A 159 -8.64 -4.29 -9.64
CA LYS A 159 -7.23 -4.69 -9.54
C LYS A 159 -6.53 -4.69 -10.90
N ALA A 160 -7.19 -5.20 -11.95
CA ALA A 160 -6.66 -5.16 -13.32
C ALA A 160 -6.45 -3.72 -13.81
N ALA A 161 -7.37 -2.80 -13.48
CA ALA A 161 -7.21 -1.38 -13.78
C ALA A 161 -5.99 -0.77 -13.07
N THR A 162 -5.85 -0.98 -11.75
CA THR A 162 -4.68 -0.52 -10.99
C THR A 162 -3.37 -1.10 -11.54
N ARG A 163 -3.33 -2.41 -11.81
CA ARG A 163 -2.19 -3.11 -12.42
C ARG A 163 -1.77 -2.47 -13.73
N THR A 164 -2.74 -2.07 -14.56
CA THR A 164 -2.48 -1.44 -15.85
C THR A 164 -1.82 -0.07 -15.65
N LEU A 165 -2.36 0.77 -14.75
CA LEU A 165 -1.76 2.06 -14.40
C LEU A 165 -0.31 1.90 -13.91
N VAL A 166 -0.07 0.97 -13.00
CA VAL A 166 1.27 0.71 -12.45
C VAL A 166 2.25 0.25 -13.54
N ARG A 167 1.84 -0.64 -14.43
CA ARG A 167 2.69 -1.13 -15.54
C ARG A 167 2.99 -0.04 -16.57
N HIS A 168 2.08 0.91 -16.77
CA HIS A 168 2.35 2.09 -17.60
C HIS A 168 3.35 3.02 -16.91
N TRP A 169 3.15 3.31 -15.63
CA TRP A 169 4.10 4.13 -14.87
C TRP A 169 5.50 3.51 -14.84
N GLN A 170 5.62 2.18 -14.70
CA GLN A 170 6.89 1.45 -14.80
C GLN A 170 7.62 1.68 -16.13
N ARG A 171 6.88 1.73 -17.26
CA ARG A 171 7.45 1.95 -18.59
C ARG A 171 7.82 3.41 -18.84
N GLU A 172 7.14 4.33 -18.18
CA GLU A 172 7.34 5.78 -18.31
C GLU A 172 8.46 6.29 -17.39
N ALA A 173 8.69 5.62 -16.26
CA ALA A 173 9.70 5.92 -15.24
C ALA A 173 11.14 5.62 -15.73
N THR A 174 11.58 6.36 -16.76
CA THR A 174 12.86 6.15 -17.46
C THR A 174 13.90 7.22 -17.18
N THR A 175 13.53 8.31 -16.52
CA THR A 175 14.44 9.42 -16.19
C THR A 175 15.27 9.11 -14.94
N PRO A 176 16.45 9.71 -14.76
CA PRO A 176 17.24 9.56 -13.52
C PRO A 176 16.51 10.03 -12.25
N SER A 177 15.51 10.91 -12.41
CA SER A 177 14.65 11.38 -11.32
C SER A 177 13.43 10.48 -11.07
N ALA A 178 13.16 9.50 -11.93
CA ALA A 178 11.98 8.67 -11.78
C ALA A 178 12.15 7.66 -10.63
N PRO A 179 11.08 7.36 -9.87
CA PRO A 179 11.13 6.31 -8.87
C PRO A 179 11.22 4.94 -9.52
N SER A 180 11.82 3.99 -8.80
CA SER A 180 11.63 2.56 -9.08
C SER A 180 10.20 2.17 -8.72
N VAL A 181 9.39 1.82 -9.72
CA VAL A 181 7.99 1.42 -9.53
C VAL A 181 7.89 -0.10 -9.46
N HIS A 182 7.34 -0.62 -8.36
CA HIS A 182 7.25 -2.04 -8.04
C HIS A 182 5.79 -2.48 -8.01
N LEU A 183 5.53 -3.64 -8.62
CA LEU A 183 4.25 -4.35 -8.52
C LEU A 183 4.55 -5.73 -7.95
N LEU A 184 4.24 -5.94 -6.68
CA LEU A 184 4.56 -7.16 -5.95
C LEU A 184 3.34 -8.04 -5.77
N GLU A 185 3.55 -9.34 -5.80
CA GLU A 185 2.52 -10.34 -5.51
C GLU A 185 2.76 -10.91 -4.10
N PRO A 186 1.85 -10.64 -3.15
CA PRO A 186 1.95 -11.19 -1.82
C PRO A 186 1.50 -12.65 -1.79
N ALA A 187 2.06 -13.43 -0.86
CA ALA A 187 1.54 -14.75 -0.55
C ALA A 187 0.12 -14.65 0.05
N PRO A 188 -0.70 -15.71 -0.06
CA PRO A 188 -1.92 -15.88 0.72
C PRO A 188 -1.76 -15.48 2.19
N THR A 189 -2.30 -14.32 2.57
CA THR A 189 -2.07 -13.73 3.89
C THR A 189 -3.34 -13.75 4.74
N ALA A 190 -3.22 -14.14 6.01
CA ALA A 190 -4.31 -14.22 6.98
C ALA A 190 -4.89 -12.84 7.37
N THR A 191 -5.62 -12.21 6.44
CA THR A 191 -6.24 -10.88 6.61
C THR A 191 -7.76 -10.96 6.64
N ALA A 192 -8.40 -9.93 7.20
CA ALA A 192 -9.86 -9.80 7.14
C ALA A 192 -10.38 -9.68 5.70
N SER A 193 -9.59 -9.09 4.79
CA SER A 193 -9.90 -9.04 3.36
C SER A 193 -9.95 -10.44 2.76
N ARG A 194 -8.93 -11.27 3.03
CA ARG A 194 -8.88 -12.65 2.53
C ARG A 194 -10.05 -13.49 3.05
N ALA A 195 -10.41 -13.35 4.32
CA ALA A 195 -11.56 -14.05 4.90
C ALA A 195 -12.91 -13.73 4.21
N ARG A 196 -13.02 -12.58 3.51
CA ARG A 196 -14.22 -12.25 2.71
C ARG A 196 -14.25 -12.98 1.36
N PHE A 197 -13.08 -13.23 0.76
CA PHE A 197 -12.95 -13.92 -0.52
C PHE A 197 -12.92 -15.44 -0.37
N TYR A 198 -12.38 -15.95 0.74
CA TYR A 198 -12.24 -17.37 1.03
C TYR A 198 -12.83 -17.71 2.40
N PRO A 199 -14.17 -17.67 2.57
CA PRO A 199 -14.80 -18.04 3.83
C PRO A 199 -14.50 -19.50 4.20
N GLY A 200 -14.10 -19.73 5.45
CA GLY A 200 -13.80 -21.08 5.96
C GLY A 200 -12.44 -21.65 5.57
N GLU A 201 -11.60 -20.90 4.86
CA GLU A 201 -10.22 -21.30 4.57
C GLU A 201 -9.41 -21.47 5.86
N ASP A 202 -8.62 -22.55 5.92
CA ASP A 202 -7.73 -22.82 7.05
C ASP A 202 -6.64 -21.76 7.16
N ARG A 203 -6.77 -20.91 8.17
CA ARG A 203 -5.87 -19.77 8.42
C ARG A 203 -4.47 -20.20 8.84
N SER A 204 -4.28 -21.42 9.34
CA SER A 204 -2.97 -21.91 9.77
C SER A 204 -2.00 -22.14 8.61
N THR A 205 -2.54 -22.31 7.39
CA THR A 205 -1.77 -22.48 6.15
C THR A 205 -1.33 -21.17 5.50
N LEU A 206 -1.85 -20.04 6.01
CA LEU A 206 -1.65 -18.72 5.43
C LEU A 206 -0.46 -18.01 6.08
N ALA A 207 0.23 -17.19 5.30
CA ALA A 207 1.27 -16.31 5.83
C ALA A 207 0.66 -15.32 6.84
N SER A 208 1.38 -15.07 7.94
CA SER A 208 1.01 -13.97 8.83
C SER A 208 1.29 -12.63 8.13
N PRO A 209 0.53 -11.57 8.40
CA PRO A 209 0.83 -10.27 7.83
C PRO A 209 2.23 -9.76 8.17
N ALA A 210 2.77 -10.12 9.34
CA ALA A 210 4.10 -9.73 9.76
C ALA A 210 5.18 -10.43 8.92
N ASP A 211 5.09 -11.75 8.76
CA ASP A 211 6.06 -12.53 7.99
C ASP A 211 6.03 -12.14 6.51
N GLU A 212 4.83 -11.93 5.97
CA GLU A 212 4.70 -11.51 4.57
C GLU A 212 5.18 -10.08 4.36
N GLY A 213 4.91 -9.18 5.31
CA GLY A 213 5.47 -7.82 5.30
C GLY A 213 6.99 -7.84 5.31
N GLU A 214 7.60 -8.67 6.16
CA GLU A 214 9.05 -8.85 6.23
C GLU A 214 9.61 -9.41 4.92
N ARG A 215 8.99 -10.44 4.34
CA ARG A 215 9.40 -11.04 3.07
C ARG A 215 9.41 -10.02 1.92
N LEU A 216 8.34 -9.23 1.80
CA LEU A 216 8.23 -8.22 0.75
C LEU A 216 9.25 -7.09 0.95
N VAL A 217 9.43 -6.58 2.17
CA VAL A 217 10.43 -5.55 2.46
C VAL A 217 11.84 -6.08 2.21
N ALA A 218 12.12 -7.33 2.58
CA ALA A 218 13.42 -7.95 2.34
C ALA A 218 13.71 -8.16 0.85
N SER A 219 12.68 -8.44 0.03
CA SER A 219 12.85 -8.52 -1.42
C SER A 219 13.25 -7.20 -2.08
N LEU A 220 12.95 -6.06 -1.45
CA LEU A 220 13.25 -4.72 -1.96
C LEU A 220 14.56 -4.15 -1.40
N PHE A 221 14.84 -4.38 -0.11
CA PHE A 221 15.90 -3.70 0.65
C PHE A 221 16.88 -4.66 1.33
N GLY A 222 16.80 -5.96 1.03
CA GLY A 222 17.62 -6.99 1.66
C GLY A 222 17.12 -7.41 3.05
N PRO A 223 17.71 -8.47 3.61
CA PRO A 223 17.37 -8.96 4.94
C PRO A 223 17.59 -7.86 5.98
N ARG A 224 16.87 -7.96 7.10
CA ARG A 224 17.13 -7.08 8.25
C ARG A 224 18.62 -7.21 8.67
N PRO A 225 19.32 -6.08 8.90
CA PRO A 225 20.69 -6.10 9.39
C PRO A 225 20.80 -6.71 10.80
#